data_AF-A0A536E752-F1
#
_entry.id   AF-A0A536E752-F1
#
_cell.length_a   1.000
_cell.length_b   1.000
_cell.length_c   1.000
_cell.angle_alpha   90.00
_cell.angle_beta   90.00
_cell.angle_gamma   90.00
#
_symmetry.space_group_name_H-M   'P 1'
#
loop_
_entity.id
_entity.type
_entity.pdbx_description
1 polymer ?
#
loop_
_entity_poly.entity_id
_entity_poly.type
_entity_poly.pdbx_seq_one_letter_code
_entity_poly.pdbx_strand_id
1 'polypeptide(L)' 'MDNVTLARATMGTSLGFHIVFAVLGVGLPLLMLIAEGLWLRTRDEVWLNLARRWSKAFGILFAVGAVSGTTLS' A
#
# COMPACT_ATOMS: atom_id res chain seq x y z
N MET A 1 3.54 9.97 33.42
CA MET A 1 3.99 10.24 32.05
C MET A 1 3.83 11.73 31.81
N ASP A 2 4.91 12.42 31.46
CA ASP A 2 4.89 13.84 31.11
C ASP A 2 4.19 14.06 29.76
N ASN A 3 3.58 15.24 29.58
CA ASN A 3 2.81 15.58 28.37
C ASN A 3 3.64 15.47 27.08
N VAL A 4 4.95 15.72 27.15
CA VAL A 4 5.84 15.69 26.00
C VAL A 4 6.08 14.25 25.55
N THR A 5 6.32 13.32 26.48
CA THR A 5 6.42 11.89 26.16
C THR A 5 5.11 11.33 25.59
N LEU A 6 3.96 11.74 26.13
CA LEU A 6 2.66 11.31 25.60
C LEU A 6 2.43 11.82 24.17
N ALA A 7 2.74 13.10 23.90
CA ALA A 7 2.63 13.69 22.57
C ALA A 7 3.56 13.00 21.55
N ARG A 8 4.81 12.69 21.94
CA ARG A 8 5.74 11.95 21.10
C ARG A 8 5.27 10.52 20.81
N ALA A 9 4.71 9.83 21.80
CA ALA A 9 4.18 8.48 21.62
C ALA A 9 2.97 8.46 20.66
N THR A 10 2.05 9.41 20.78
CA THR A 10 0.89 9.52 19.88
C THR A 10 1.33 9.85 18.45
N MET A 11 2.26 10.79 18.28
CA MET A 11 2.82 11.14 16.97
C MET A 11 3.57 9.96 16.34
N GLY A 12 4.39 9.26 17.13
CA GLY A 12 5.13 8.07 16.68
C GLY A 12 4.21 6.92 16.27
N THR A 13 3.15 6.67 17.03
CA THR A 13 2.16 5.63 16.72
C THR A 13 1.38 5.95 15.44
N SER A 14 0.92 7.20 15.30
CA SER A 14 0.21 7.67 14.10
C SER A 14 1.08 7.56 12.85
N LEU A 15 2.32 8.07 12.91
CA LEU A 15 3.27 8.02 11.80
C LEU A 15 3.67 6.57 11.46
N GLY A 16 3.91 5.74 12.48
CA GLY A 16 4.25 4.33 12.31
C GLY A 16 3.16 3.56 11.58
N PHE A 17 1.89 3.79 11.92
CA PHE A 17 0.77 3.22 11.19
C PHE A 17 0.72 3.77 9.76
N HIS A 18 0.79 5.09 9.58
CA HIS A 18 0.70 5.74 8.27
C HIS A 18 1.77 5.26 7.27
N ILE A 19 3.02 5.09 7.70
CA ILE A 19 4.12 4.65 6.83
C ILE A 19 3.86 3.26 6.24
N VAL A 20 3.31 2.33 7.01
CA VAL A 20 3.00 0.97 6.51
C VAL A 20 2.00 1.04 5.37
N PHE A 21 0.91 1.80 5.54
CA PHE A 21 -0.10 1.97 4.49
C PHE A 21 0.43 2.79 3.31
N ALA A 22 1.26 3.80 3.55
CA ALA A 22 1.86 4.61 2.49
C ALA A 22 2.79 3.79 1.58
N VAL A 23 3.68 2.99 2.17
CA VAL A 23 4.62 2.16 1.39
C VAL A 23 3.87 1.07 0.63
N LEU A 24 2.88 0.41 1.25
CA LEU A 24 2.06 -0.59 0.56
C LEU A 24 1.19 0.03 -0.54
N GLY A 25 0.66 1.22 -0.30
CA GLY A 25 -0.16 1.97 -1.25
C GLY A 25 0.61 2.41 -2.50
N VAL A 26 1.92 2.67 -2.40
CA VAL A 26 2.75 3.12 -3.53
C VAL A 26 3.57 1.98 -4.15
N GLY A 27 4.09 1.05 -3.35
CA GLY A 27 4.99 -0.01 -3.82
C GLY A 27 4.31 -1.10 -4.64
N LEU A 28 3.13 -1.56 -4.21
CA LEU A 28 2.37 -2.60 -4.93
C LEU A 28 1.87 -2.17 -6.32
N PRO A 29 1.32 -0.96 -6.54
CA PRO A 29 0.91 -0.55 -7.88
C PRO A 29 2.11 -0.31 -8.79
N LEU A 30 3.26 0.12 -8.26
CA LEU A 30 4.50 0.21 -9.04
C LEU A 30 4.95 -1.17 -9.53
N LEU A 31 4.93 -2.20 -8.68
CA LEU A 31 5.27 -3.56 -9.06
C LEU A 31 4.30 -4.13 -10.10
N MET A 32 3.02 -3.82 -9.98
CA MET A 32 2.00 -4.17 -10.98
C MET A 32 2.26 -3.49 -12.33
N LEU A 33 2.57 -2.20 -12.32
CA LEU A 33 2.89 -1.43 -13.52
C LEU A 33 4.12 -2.02 -14.24
N ILE A 34 5.14 -2.42 -13.48
CA ILE A 34 6.33 -3.07 -14.03
C ILE A 34 5.97 -4.44 -14.62
N ALA A 35 5.17 -5.26 -13.93
CA ALA A 35 4.75 -6.57 -14.43
C ALA A 35 3.92 -6.46 -15.72
N GLU A 36 3.00 -5.52 -15.78
CA GLU A 36 2.19 -5.26 -16.97
C GLU A 36 3.02 -4.65 -18.11
N GLY A 37 3.96 -3.74 -17.80
CA GLY A 37 4.92 -3.22 -18.77
C GLY A 37 5.84 -4.30 -19.35
N LEU A 38 6.24 -5.28 -18.53
CA LEU A 38 7.04 -6.42 -18.97
C LEU A 38 6.22 -7.36 -19.84
N TRP A 39 4.94 -7.57 -19.53
CA TRP A 39 3.99 -8.28 -20.40
C TRP A 39 3.84 -7.60 -21.77
N LEU A 40 3.68 -6.28 -21.83
CA LEU A 40 3.57 -5.55 -23.10
C LEU A 40 4.80 -5.75 -24.00
N ARG A 41 5.98 -5.94 -23.40
CA ARG A 41 7.25 -6.16 -24.12
C ARG A 41 7.49 -7.62 -24.51
N THR A 42 7.18 -8.56 -23.62
CA THR A 42 7.46 -10.00 -23.81
C THR A 42 6.30 -10.79 -24.38
N ARG A 43 5.07 -10.28 -24.26
CA ARG A 43 3.79 -10.96 -24.54
C ARG A 43 3.58 -12.27 -23.77
N ASP A 44 4.35 -12.52 -22.72
CA ASP A 44 4.25 -13.74 -21.92
C ASP A 44 3.12 -13.63 -20.88
N GLU A 45 2.11 -14.50 -21.03
CA GLU A 45 0.90 -14.54 -20.20
C GLU A 45 1.17 -14.73 -18.71
N VAL A 46 2.36 -15.22 -18.32
CA VAL A 46 2.76 -15.33 -16.91
C VAL A 46 2.76 -13.95 -16.24
N TRP A 47 3.28 -12.92 -16.91
CA TRP A 47 3.35 -11.55 -16.38
C TRP A 47 1.97 -10.91 -16.27
N LEU A 48 1.09 -11.16 -17.24
CA LEU A 48 -0.30 -10.68 -17.21
C LEU A 48 -1.09 -11.33 -16.06
N ASN A 49 -0.92 -12.64 -15.86
CA ASN A 49 -1.55 -13.35 -14.76
C ASN A 49 -1.04 -12.88 -13.39
N LEU A 50 0.26 -12.57 -13.29
CA LEU A 50 0.84 -11.99 -12.08
C LEU A 50 0.24 -10.62 -11.77
N ALA A 51 0.22 -9.71 -12.76
CA ALA A 51 -0.36 -8.38 -12.63
C ALA A 51 -1.84 -8.42 -12.21
N ARG A 52 -2.66 -9.30 -12.83
CA ARG A 52 -4.08 -9.47 -12.47
C ARG A 52 -4.30 -10.03 -11.07
N ARG A 53 -3.49 -11.01 -10.64
CA ARG A 53 -3.60 -11.57 -9.28
C ARG A 53 -3.23 -10.51 -8.23
N TRP A 54 -2.15 -9.78 -8.49
CA TRP A 54 -1.68 -8.73 -7.59
C TRP A 54 -2.65 -7.53 -7.56
N SER A 55 -3.33 -7.22 -8.66
CA SER A 55 -4.39 -6.20 -8.71
C SER A 55 -5.53 -6.48 -7.76
N LYS A 56 -5.98 -7.73 -7.68
CA LYS A 56 -7.09 -8.10 -6.78
C LYS A 56 -6.67 -7.96 -5.31
N ALA A 57 -5.47 -8.41 -4.97
CA ALA A 57 -4.94 -8.27 -3.61
C ALA A 57 -4.73 -6.78 -3.25
N PHE A 58 -4.19 -5.99 -4.17
CA PHE A 58 -4.01 -4.55 -3.99
C PHE A 58 -5.35 -3.83 -3.84
N GLY A 59 -6.38 -4.19 -4.60
CA GLY A 59 -7.72 -3.59 -4.46
C GLY A 59 -8.33 -3.78 -3.08
N ILE A 60 -8.16 -4.95 -2.47
CA ILE A 60 -8.61 -5.22 -1.10
C ILE A 60 -7.81 -4.38 -0.10
N LEU A 61 -6.48 -4.36 -0.23
CA LEU A 61 -5.61 -3.60 0.65
C LEU A 61 -5.87 -2.08 0.55
N PHE A 62 -6.11 -1.59 -0.66
CA PHE A 62 -6.47 -0.20 -0.92
C PHE A 62 -7.82 0.16 -0.29
N ALA A 63 -8.83 -0.72 -0.41
CA ALA A 63 -10.12 -0.51 0.23
C ALA A 63 -10.00 -0.44 1.77
N VAL A 64 -9.24 -1.35 2.38
CA VAL A 64 -8.98 -1.34 3.83
C VAL A 64 -8.20 -0.09 4.25
N GLY A 65 -7.16 0.27 3.49
CA GLY A 65 -6.36 1.47 3.75
C GLY A 65 -7.17 2.77 3.64
N ALA A 66 -8.02 2.89 2.61
CA ALA A 66 -8.88 4.05 2.40
C ALA A 66 -9.90 4.21 3.54
N VAL A 67 -10.55 3.11 3.96
CA VAL A 67 -11.50 3.13 5.09
C VAL A 67 -10.79 3.46 6.40
N SER A 68 -9.61 2.89 6.65
CA SER A 68 -8.82 3.23 7.84
C SER A 68 -8.39 4.70 7.87
N GLY A 69 -8.12 5.31 6.71
CA GLY A 69 -7.83 6.74 6.61
C GLY A 69 -9.03 7.61 6.98
N THR A 70 -10.24 7.23 6.56
CA THR A 70 -11.48 7.96 6.92
C THR A 70 -11.81 7.87 8.40
N THR A 71 -11.42 6.80 9.10
CA THR A 71 -11.63 6.66 10.55
C THR A 71 -10.59 7.40 11.40
N LEU A 72 -9.46 7.79 10.81
CA LEU A 72 -8.37 8.50 11.50
C LEU A 72 -8.41 10.03 11.29
N SER A 73 -9.16 10.49 10.29
CA SER A 73 -9.45 11.91 10.01
C SER A 73 -10.59 12.45 10.85
#